data_AF-A0A743HMR2-F1
#
_entry.id   AF-A0A743HMR2-F1
#
_cell.length_a   1.000
_cell.length_b   1.000
_cell.length_c   1.000
_cell.angle_alpha   90.00
_cell.angle_beta   90.00
_cell.angle_gamma   90.00
#
_symmetry.space_group_name_H-M   'P 1'
#
loop_
_entity.id
_entity.type
_entity.pdbx_description
1 polymer ?
#
loop_
_entity_poly.entity_id
_entity_poly.type
_entity_poly.pdbx_seq_one_letter_code
_entity_poly.pdbx_strand_id
1 'polypeptide(L)'
;MTTNFIYDTKSIMSRAWVLAREYRAKWAEKETRHSKWRKLNMNLRECFKCGLRNAWEEAKKSMTAARSNTSTFTQVRPNRGVRYLELLSIAERDGLNHGKSWYCGEREIETMGINPMHEGELVCYVYAN
;
A
#
# COMPACT_ATOMS: atom_id res chain seq x y z
N MET A 1 3.13 -17.84 -1.15
CA MET A 1 3.97 -17.13 -0.16
C MET A 1 3.06 -16.27 0.71
N THR A 2 3.03 -16.48 2.02
CA THR A 2 2.25 -15.64 2.95
C THR A 2 3.06 -14.41 3.35
N THR A 3 2.63 -13.22 2.94
CA THR A 3 3.24 -11.96 3.40
C THR A 3 2.83 -11.70 4.85
N ASN A 4 3.78 -11.79 5.77
CA ASN A 4 3.56 -11.46 7.18
C ASN A 4 3.67 -9.94 7.38
N PHE A 5 2.58 -9.33 7.84
CA PHE A 5 2.57 -7.91 8.18
C PHE A 5 2.98 -7.73 9.65
N ILE A 6 4.02 -6.93 9.88
CA ILE A 6 4.52 -6.60 11.22
C ILE A 6 4.31 -5.10 11.47
N TYR A 7 3.81 -4.74 12.65
CA TYR A 7 3.67 -3.34 13.04
C TYR A 7 5.02 -2.73 13.40
N ASP A 8 5.36 -1.58 12.80
CA ASP A 8 6.50 -0.77 13.23
C ASP A 8 6.14 -0.01 14.52
N THR A 9 6.53 -0.58 15.65
CA THR A 9 6.28 -0.01 16.97
C THR A 9 7.02 1.32 17.17
N LYS A 10 8.16 1.55 16.50
CA LYS A 10 8.90 2.82 16.59
C LYS A 10 8.15 3.94 15.87
N SER A 11 7.60 3.64 14.70
CA SER A 11 6.73 4.58 13.97
C SER A 11 5.46 4.90 14.76
N ILE A 12 4.79 3.88 15.33
CA ILE A 12 3.59 4.07 16.17
C ILE A 12 3.89 4.94 17.39
N MET A 13 4.99 4.67 18.10
CA MET A 13 5.40 5.46 19.26
C MET A 13 5.75 6.92 18.90
N SER A 14 6.42 7.12 17.77
CA SER A 14 6.75 8.47 17.27
C SER A 14 5.48 9.25 16.94
N ARG A 15 4.52 8.61 16.26
CA ARG A 15 3.21 9.20 15.94
C ARG A 15 2.41 9.52 17.20
N ALA A 16 2.42 8.64 18.19
CA ALA A 16 1.76 8.85 19.48
C ALA A 16 2.28 10.11 20.20
N TRP A 17 3.59 10.33 20.18
CA TRP A 17 4.19 11.53 20.78
C TRP A 17 3.84 12.82 20.03
N VAL A 18 3.76 12.78 18.70
CA VAL A 18 3.31 13.92 17.89
C VAL A 18 1.87 14.29 18.28
N LEU A 19 0.96 13.30 18.28
CA LEU A 19 -0.44 13.48 18.68
C LEU A 19 -0.57 14.00 20.12
N ALA A 20 0.26 13.50 21.04
CA ALA A 20 0.23 13.95 22.43
C ALA A 20 0.53 15.46 22.56
N ARG A 21 1.50 15.97 21.80
CA ARG A 21 1.86 17.39 21.77
C ARG A 21 0.74 18.23 21.15
N GLU A 22 0.18 17.77 20.04
CA GLU A 22 -0.96 18.43 19.38
C GLU A 22 -2.17 18.53 20.32
N TYR A 23 -2.50 17.44 21.02
CA TYR A 23 -3.57 17.44 22.02
C TYR A 23 -3.26 18.39 23.16
N ARG A 24 -2.04 18.36 23.71
CA ARG A 24 -1.65 19.27 24.80
C ARG A 24 -1.77 20.74 24.39
N ALA A 25 -1.38 21.09 23.16
CA ALA A 25 -1.50 22.44 22.62
C ALA A 25 -2.97 22.89 22.52
N LYS A 26 -3.84 22.06 21.93
CA LYS A 26 -5.30 22.33 21.85
C LYS A 26 -5.94 22.45 23.22
N TRP A 27 -5.50 21.62 24.17
CA TRP A 27 -5.98 21.65 25.55
C TRP A 27 -5.51 22.89 26.32
N ALA A 28 -4.25 23.31 26.13
CA ALA A 28 -3.73 24.55 26.70
C ALA A 28 -4.55 25.76 26.25
N GLU A 29 -4.91 25.82 24.96
CA GLU A 29 -5.75 26.89 24.41
C GLU A 29 -7.16 26.89 25.01
N LYS A 30 -7.74 25.71 25.29
CA LYS A 30 -9.06 25.61 25.91
C LYS A 30 -9.03 25.96 27.40
N GLU A 31 -7.96 25.61 28.09
CA GLU A 31 -7.73 25.90 29.50
C GLU A 31 -7.64 27.40 29.78
N THR A 32 -7.05 28.18 28.88
CA THR A 32 -6.99 29.64 28.97
C THR A 32 -8.36 30.29 28.72
N ARG A 33 -9.17 29.75 27.80
CA ARG A 33 -10.48 30.29 27.43
C ARG A 33 -11.61 29.94 28.39
N HIS A 34 -11.55 28.80 29.08
CA HIS A 34 -12.68 28.28 29.84
C HIS A 34 -12.27 27.65 31.19
N SER A 35 -12.74 28.24 32.29
CA SER A 35 -12.44 27.82 33.68
C SER A 35 -12.80 26.36 34.00
N LYS A 36 -13.84 25.80 33.36
CA LYS A 36 -14.27 24.40 33.52
C LYS A 36 -13.17 23.40 33.14
N TRP A 37 -12.33 23.73 32.16
CA TRP A 37 -11.31 22.83 31.64
C TRP A 37 -10.00 22.87 32.43
N ARG A 38 -9.82 23.89 33.28
CA ARG A 38 -8.71 23.97 34.25
C ARG A 38 -8.80 22.87 35.33
N LYS A 39 -10.00 22.33 35.58
CA LYS A 39 -10.23 21.20 36.50
C LYS A 39 -9.96 19.84 35.86
N LEU A 40 -9.98 19.73 34.52
CA LEU A 40 -9.65 18.51 33.82
C LEU A 40 -8.14 18.48 33.64
N ASN A 41 -7.44 17.74 34.51
CA ASN A 41 -5.97 17.72 34.57
C ASN A 41 -5.40 16.89 33.40
N MET A 42 -5.57 17.39 32.16
CA MET A 42 -5.15 16.76 30.91
C MET A 42 -3.65 16.97 30.69
N ASN A 43 -2.85 16.31 31.52
CA ASN A 43 -1.41 16.36 31.45
C ASN A 43 -0.88 15.62 30.21
N LEU A 44 0.42 15.80 29.92
CA LEU A 44 1.05 15.20 28.74
C LEU A 44 0.95 13.67 28.72
N ARG A 45 0.89 13.01 29.88
CA ARG A 45 0.75 11.56 30.01
C ARG A 45 -0.62 11.07 29.56
N GLU A 46 -1.69 11.76 29.95
CA GLU A 46 -3.05 11.44 29.48
C GLU A 46 -3.20 11.74 27.98
N CYS A 47 -2.65 12.86 27.52
CA CYS A 47 -2.57 13.16 26.08
C CYS A 47 -1.81 12.05 25.32
N PHE A 48 -0.72 11.52 25.89
CA PHE A 48 0.04 10.44 25.30
C PHE A 48 -0.74 9.12 25.27
N LYS A 49 -1.49 8.77 26.31
CA LYS A 49 -2.36 7.59 26.29
C LYS A 49 -3.41 7.68 25.18
N CYS A 50 -4.04 8.86 25.02
CA CYS A 50 -4.97 9.11 23.92
C CYS A 50 -4.27 9.04 22.56
N GLY A 51 -3.11 9.68 22.42
CA GLY A 51 -2.30 9.66 21.20
C GLY A 51 -1.85 8.26 20.81
N LEU A 52 -1.45 7.44 21.77
CA LEU A 52 -1.03 6.06 21.57
C LEU A 52 -2.19 5.20 21.08
N ARG A 53 -3.37 5.33 21.68
CA ARG A 53 -4.58 4.63 21.22
C ARG A 53 -4.90 4.99 19.77
N ASN A 54 -4.86 6.28 19.43
CA ASN A 54 -5.19 6.75 18.09
C ASN A 54 -4.14 6.32 17.06
N ALA A 55 -2.85 6.40 17.39
CA ALA A 55 -1.77 5.92 16.52
C ALA A 55 -1.86 4.41 16.27
N TRP A 56 -2.26 3.63 17.27
CA TRP A 56 -2.52 2.20 17.11
C TRP A 56 -3.71 1.91 16.18
N GLU A 57 -4.81 2.65 16.31
CA GLU A 57 -5.95 2.51 15.41
C GLU A 57 -5.62 2.95 13.97
N GLU A 58 -4.83 4.02 13.79
CA GLU A 58 -4.29 4.42 12.47
C GLU A 58 -3.46 3.28 11.84
N ALA A 59 -2.57 2.66 12.62
CA ALA A 59 -1.74 1.55 12.14
C ALA A 59 -2.55 0.29 11.80
N LYS A 60 -3.60 -0.03 12.56
CA LYS A 60 -4.51 -1.12 12.22
C LYS A 60 -5.22 -0.85 10.90
N LYS A 61 -5.74 0.38 10.72
CA LYS A 61 -6.42 0.79 9.48
C LYS A 61 -5.49 0.71 8.28
N SER A 62 -4.25 1.20 8.39
CA SER A 62 -3.27 1.09 7.31
C SER A 62 -2.94 -0.36 6.95
N MET A 63 -2.81 -1.24 7.94
CA MET A 63 -2.61 -2.68 7.70
C MET A 63 -3.82 -3.31 6.99
N THR A 64 -5.05 -2.98 7.41
CA THR A 64 -6.26 -3.48 6.72
C THR A 64 -6.34 -3.00 5.28
N ALA A 65 -6.00 -1.74 5.00
CA ALA A 65 -5.96 -1.19 3.65
C ALA A 65 -4.86 -1.84 2.79
N ALA A 66 -3.67 -2.10 3.37
CA ALA A 66 -2.60 -2.81 2.68
C ALA A 66 -3.02 -4.26 2.33
N ARG A 67 -3.69 -4.95 3.25
CA ARG A 67 -4.24 -6.29 3.00
C ARG A 67 -5.29 -6.29 1.90
N SER A 68 -6.22 -5.35 1.88
CA SER A 68 -7.23 -5.25 0.81
C SER A 68 -6.58 -4.97 -0.54
N ASN A 69 -5.60 -4.07 -0.60
CA ASN A 69 -4.90 -3.76 -1.86
C ASN A 69 -4.10 -4.96 -2.39
N THR A 70 -3.53 -5.78 -1.49
CA THR A 70 -2.84 -7.02 -1.88
C THR A 70 -3.79 -7.99 -2.55
N SER A 71 -5.03 -8.14 -2.03
CA SER A 71 -6.05 -8.98 -2.65
C SER A 71 -6.56 -8.45 -4.00
N THR A 72 -6.51 -7.14 -4.24
CA THR A 72 -6.88 -6.57 -5.55
C THR A 72 -5.86 -6.89 -6.63
N PHE A 73 -4.57 -6.96 -6.29
CA PHE A 73 -3.51 -7.36 -7.24
C PHE A 73 -3.53 -8.87 -7.54
N THR A 74 -4.01 -9.70 -6.60
CA THR A 74 -4.13 -11.16 -6.79
C THR A 74 -5.48 -11.62 -7.35
N GLN A 75 -6.46 -10.72 -7.53
CA GLN A 75 -7.77 -11.06 -8.10
C GLN A 75 -8.01 -10.48 -9.50
N VAL A 76 -7.01 -10.57 -10.38
CA VAL A 76 -7.34 -10.81 -11.78
C VAL A 76 -7.89 -12.24 -11.84
N ARG A 77 -9.22 -12.37 -11.91
CA ARG A 77 -9.90 -13.65 -12.05
C ARG A 77 -9.21 -14.45 -13.17
N PRO A 78 -8.89 -15.75 -12.97
CA PRO A 78 -8.44 -16.58 -14.07
C PRO A 78 -9.65 -16.79 -15.00
N ASN A 79 -9.84 -15.88 -15.94
CA ASN A 79 -10.71 -16.16 -17.08
C ASN A 79 -10.09 -17.37 -17.77
N ARG A 80 -10.83 -18.48 -17.79
CA ARG A 80 -10.44 -19.70 -18.50
C ARG A 80 -10.15 -19.31 -19.96
N GLY A 81 -8.88 -19.38 -20.35
CA GLY A 81 -8.40 -19.03 -21.70
C GLY A 81 -7.64 -17.70 -21.86
N VAL A 82 -7.32 -16.97 -20.78
CA VAL A 82 -6.55 -15.71 -20.88
C VAL A 82 -5.09 -15.98 -21.19
N ARG A 83 -4.69 -15.57 -22.39
CA ARG A 83 -3.29 -15.28 -22.70
C ARG A 83 -2.93 -13.89 -22.17
N TYR A 84 -1.75 -13.74 -21.60
CA TYR A 84 -1.18 -12.44 -21.23
C TYR A 84 0.10 -12.17 -22.02
N LEU A 85 0.49 -10.89 -22.11
CA LEU A 85 1.73 -10.49 -22.77
C LEU A 85 2.88 -10.51 -21.77
N GLU A 86 4.01 -11.06 -22.19
CA GLU A 86 5.25 -11.13 -21.41
C GLU A 86 6.46 -11.00 -22.33
N LEU A 87 7.61 -10.64 -21.78
CA LEU A 87 8.88 -10.65 -22.51
C LEU A 87 9.28 -12.09 -22.86
N LEU A 88 9.77 -12.30 -24.09
CA LEU A 88 10.26 -13.61 -24.53
C LEU A 88 11.37 -14.12 -23.60
N SER A 89 12.28 -13.23 -23.19
CA SER A 89 13.39 -13.56 -22.28
C SER A 89 12.90 -14.07 -20.92
N ILE A 90 11.78 -13.54 -20.42
CA ILE A 90 11.16 -13.97 -19.16
C ILE A 90 10.44 -15.32 -19.37
N ALA A 91 9.68 -15.44 -20.47
CA ALA A 91 8.94 -16.66 -20.78
C ALA A 91 9.87 -17.87 -20.97
N GLU A 92 10.99 -17.70 -21.66
CA GLU A 92 12.00 -18.76 -21.86
C GLU A 92 12.72 -19.11 -20.55
N ARG A 93 13.13 -18.09 -19.77
CA ARG A 93 13.82 -18.29 -18.50
C ARG A 93 12.95 -19.06 -17.49
N ASP A 94 11.67 -18.73 -17.43
CA ASP A 94 10.74 -19.28 -16.45
C ASP A 94 9.99 -20.52 -17.00
N GLY A 95 10.29 -20.95 -18.23
CA GLY A 95 9.74 -22.16 -18.85
C GLY A 95 8.23 -22.08 -19.11
N LEU A 96 7.72 -20.90 -19.44
CA LEU A 96 6.29 -20.65 -19.63
C LEU A 96 5.80 -21.17 -20.98
N ASN A 97 4.55 -21.63 -21.05
CA ASN A 97 3.92 -22.02 -22.31
C ASN A 97 3.57 -20.77 -23.11
N HIS A 98 4.36 -20.45 -24.14
CA HIS A 98 4.19 -19.24 -24.93
C HIS A 98 4.01 -19.52 -26.42
N GLY A 99 3.35 -18.59 -27.10
CA GLY A 99 3.19 -18.58 -28.55
C GLY A 99 4.39 -17.99 -29.28
N LYS A 100 4.18 -17.65 -30.55
CA LYS A 100 5.18 -16.96 -31.39
C LYS A 100 5.54 -15.59 -30.79
N SER A 101 6.81 -15.21 -30.86
CA SER A 101 7.30 -13.89 -30.45
C SER A 101 7.34 -12.89 -31.62
N TRP A 102 7.29 -11.61 -31.29
CA TRP A 102 7.45 -10.48 -32.22
C TRP A 102 8.10 -9.29 -31.52
N TYR A 103 8.65 -8.35 -32.31
CA TYR A 103 9.22 -7.11 -31.78
C TYR A 103 8.11 -6.16 -31.36
N CYS A 104 8.22 -5.61 -30.14
CA CYS A 104 7.34 -4.57 -29.65
C CYS A 104 7.83 -3.20 -30.13
N GLY A 105 7.14 -2.60 -31.09
CA GLY A 105 7.37 -1.22 -31.52
C GLY A 105 6.32 -0.26 -30.95
N GLU A 106 6.48 1.01 -31.30
CA GLU A 106 5.56 2.10 -30.93
C GLU A 106 4.10 1.78 -31.31
N ARG A 107 3.88 1.20 -32.50
CA ARG A 107 2.55 0.82 -32.97
C ARG A 107 1.88 -0.21 -32.05
N GLU A 108 2.61 -1.21 -31.58
CA GLU A 108 2.06 -2.25 -30.70
C GLU A 108 1.72 -1.68 -29.33
N ILE A 109 2.52 -0.75 -28.81
CA ILE A 109 2.26 -0.03 -27.56
C ILE A 109 0.95 0.76 -27.67
N GLU A 110 0.77 1.53 -28.73
CA GLU A 110 -0.42 2.35 -28.94
C GLU A 110 -1.69 1.54 -29.19
N THR A 111 -1.59 0.48 -30.01
CA THR A 111 -2.76 -0.27 -30.48
C THR A 111 -3.15 -1.44 -29.57
N MET A 112 -2.18 -2.05 -28.89
CA MET A 112 -2.41 -3.22 -28.03
C MET A 112 -2.25 -2.89 -26.54
N GLY A 113 -1.89 -1.65 -26.19
CA GLY A 113 -1.72 -1.23 -24.80
C GLY A 113 -0.55 -1.92 -24.10
N ILE A 114 0.49 -2.31 -24.85
CA ILE A 114 1.69 -2.92 -24.29
C ILE A 114 2.41 -1.88 -23.44
N ASN A 115 3.03 -2.31 -22.34
CA ASN A 115 3.83 -1.41 -21.51
C ASN A 115 4.94 -0.77 -22.36
N PRO A 116 5.01 0.58 -22.43
CA PRO A 116 6.05 1.28 -23.20
C PRO A 116 7.49 0.89 -22.83
N MET A 117 7.70 0.37 -21.62
CA MET A 117 9.01 -0.15 -21.19
C MET A 117 9.49 -1.39 -21.96
N HIS A 118 8.63 -2.01 -22.77
CA HIS A 118 8.97 -3.15 -23.63
C HIS A 118 9.28 -2.73 -25.07
N GLU A 119 9.30 -1.43 -25.38
CA GLU A 119 9.69 -0.95 -26.71
C GLU A 119 11.11 -1.41 -27.08
N GLY A 120 11.25 -2.00 -28.27
CA GLY A 120 12.51 -2.55 -28.77
C GLY A 120 12.80 -3.99 -28.32
N GLU A 121 11.96 -4.58 -27.44
CA GLU A 121 12.13 -5.95 -26.95
C GLU A 121 11.26 -6.96 -27.71
N LEU A 122 11.62 -8.24 -27.62
CA LEU A 122 10.79 -9.35 -28.10
C LEU A 122 9.73 -9.71 -27.04
N VAL A 123 8.46 -9.68 -27.45
CA VAL A 123 7.31 -10.03 -26.61
C VAL A 123 6.59 -11.26 -27.17
N CYS A 124 5.86 -11.97 -26.32
CA CYS A 124 5.04 -13.10 -26.72
C CYS A 124 3.75 -13.20 -25.89
N TYR A 125 2.76 -13.94 -26.40
CA TYR A 125 1.61 -14.34 -25.60
C TYR A 125 1.94 -15.58 -24.78
N VAL A 126 1.82 -15.48 -23.47
CA VAL A 126 1.89 -16.61 -22.54
C VAL A 126 0.49 -17.13 -22.28
N TYR A 127 0.32 -18.44 -22.42
CA TYR A 127 -0.94 -19.14 -22.13
C TYR A 127 -0.95 -19.58 -20.67
N ALA A 128 -2.09 -19.43 -20.01
CA ALA A 128 -2.31 -20.06 -18.72
C ALA A 128 -2.25 -21.59 -18.88
N ASN A 129 -1.39 -22.25 -18.10
CA ASN A 129 -1.36 -23.71 -17.99
C ASN A 129 -2.61 -24.25 -17.29
#